data_AF-A0A6I3LMB4-F1
#
_entry.id   AF-A0A6I3LMB4-F1
#
_cell.length_a   1.000
_cell.length_b   1.000
_cell.length_c   1.000
_cell.angle_alpha   90.00
_cell.angle_beta   90.00
_cell.angle_gamma   90.00
#
_symmetry.space_group_name_H-M   'P 1'
#
loop_
_entity.id
_entity.type
_entity.pdbx_description
1 polymer ?
#
loop_
_entity_poly.entity_id
_entity_poly.type
_entity_poly.pdbx_seq_one_letter_code
_entity_poly.pdbx_strand_id
1 'polypeptide(L)'
;MTEIKIIFRYNISEVVYPPIEEIVYSEKKVNIISGDRIKNDFLKSENPIANKINNLINNGELIPTQLWSSFWTAMIHEEQINVFTAAIGNIEQFKEFEKCIESKKFTLTEIIYLKLNDISKLTEMAKQKYFKMYDNEDILKKHIEEYHTMREEVINYALPKYKVSIHDFFLEQIKI
;
A
#
# COMPACT_ATOMS: atom_id res chain seq x y z
N MET A 1 -6.96 19.27 -10.41
CA MET A 1 -7.32 18.57 -9.15
C MET A 1 -6.48 17.30 -9.12
N THR A 2 -5.68 17.09 -8.09
CA THR A 2 -4.74 15.96 -8.05
C THR A 2 -5.49 14.67 -7.75
N GLU A 3 -5.40 13.71 -8.68
CA GLU A 3 -6.07 12.42 -8.59
C GLU A 3 -5.25 11.45 -7.72
N ILE A 4 -5.93 10.83 -6.76
CA ILE A 4 -5.40 9.78 -5.89
C ILE A 4 -6.17 8.50 -6.16
N LYS A 5 -5.44 7.40 -6.25
CA LYS A 5 -5.96 6.03 -6.23
C LYS A 5 -5.22 5.23 -5.16
N ILE A 6 -5.88 4.20 -4.63
CA ILE A 6 -5.27 3.26 -3.70
C ILE A 6 -5.39 1.86 -4.30
N ILE A 7 -4.32 1.08 -4.28
CA ILE A 7 -4.35 -0.35 -4.58
C ILE A 7 -4.04 -1.10 -3.28
N PHE A 8 -5.04 -1.74 -2.71
CA PHE A 8 -4.83 -2.65 -1.59
C PHE A 8 -4.46 -4.03 -2.10
N ARG A 9 -3.20 -4.39 -1.88
CA ARG A 9 -2.65 -5.75 -2.05
C ARG A 9 -1.93 -6.20 -0.78
N TYR A 10 -1.75 -7.50 -0.62
CA TYR A 10 -0.99 -8.07 0.50
C TYR A 10 0.51 -7.75 0.37
N ASN A 11 1.12 -6.95 1.25
CA ASN A 11 2.47 -6.41 0.99
C ASN A 11 3.65 -7.38 1.09
N ILE A 12 3.46 -8.61 1.57
CA ILE A 12 4.46 -9.69 1.33
C ILE A 12 4.54 -10.04 -0.17
N SER A 13 3.60 -9.54 -0.98
CA SER A 13 3.50 -9.75 -2.44
C SER A 13 4.39 -8.87 -3.31
N GLU A 14 5.15 -7.89 -2.82
CA GLU A 14 6.12 -7.21 -3.71
C GLU A 14 7.31 -8.13 -4.01
N VAL A 15 7.59 -9.01 -3.05
CA VAL A 15 8.34 -10.25 -3.24
C VAL A 15 7.27 -11.32 -3.51
N VAL A 16 7.45 -12.60 -3.81
CA VAL A 16 6.34 -13.55 -4.17
C VAL A 16 5.50 -13.22 -5.43
N TYR A 17 4.86 -12.06 -5.57
CA TYR A 17 4.10 -11.62 -6.76
C TYR A 17 4.90 -10.52 -7.51
N PRO A 18 4.62 -10.24 -8.79
CA PRO A 18 5.31 -9.17 -9.49
C PRO A 18 5.18 -7.80 -8.78
N PRO A 19 6.22 -6.95 -8.88
CA PRO A 19 6.14 -5.55 -8.49
C PRO A 19 4.88 -4.88 -9.05
N ILE A 20 4.29 -3.94 -8.30
CA ILE A 20 3.02 -3.33 -8.70
C ILE A 20 3.20 -2.52 -9.99
N GLU A 21 4.42 -2.01 -10.19
CA GLU A 21 4.89 -1.31 -11.37
C GLU A 21 4.86 -2.17 -12.64
N GLU A 22 4.96 -3.50 -12.52
CA GLU A 22 4.94 -4.41 -13.67
C GLU A 22 3.51 -4.76 -14.12
N ILE A 23 2.53 -4.68 -13.21
CA ILE A 23 1.14 -5.07 -13.48
C ILE A 23 0.21 -3.88 -13.68
N VAL A 24 0.60 -2.68 -13.25
CA VAL A 24 -0.19 -1.46 -13.42
C VAL A 24 0.04 -0.86 -14.81
N TYR A 25 -1.07 -0.60 -15.52
CA TYR A 25 -1.06 0.04 -16.84
C TYR A 25 -1.93 1.30 -16.86
N SER A 26 -1.42 2.38 -17.45
CA SER A 26 -2.18 3.62 -17.66
C SER A 26 -1.80 4.32 -18.95
N GLU A 27 -2.77 5.02 -19.53
CA GLU A 27 -2.56 5.94 -20.66
C GLU A 27 -2.07 7.32 -20.20
N LYS A 28 -2.15 7.62 -18.89
CA LYS A 28 -1.68 8.86 -18.27
C LYS A 28 -0.37 8.61 -17.52
N LYS A 29 0.31 9.69 -17.14
CA LYS A 29 1.50 9.62 -16.28
C LYS A 29 1.08 9.24 -14.85
N VAL A 30 1.76 8.23 -14.29
CA VAL A 30 1.45 7.65 -12.98
C VAL A 30 2.62 7.81 -12.03
N ASN A 31 2.31 8.22 -10.81
CA ASN A 31 3.21 8.21 -9.66
C ASN A 31 2.83 7.03 -8.74
N ILE A 32 3.50 5.89 -8.92
CA ILE A 32 3.29 4.70 -8.08
C ILE A 32 4.05 4.85 -6.76
N ILE A 33 3.38 4.72 -5.64
CA ILE A 33 3.91 4.90 -4.29
C ILE A 33 3.92 3.52 -3.60
N SER A 34 4.95 2.74 -3.93
CA SER A 34 5.20 1.37 -3.44
C SER A 34 6.16 1.32 -2.26
N GLY A 35 6.20 0.17 -1.56
CA GLY A 35 7.11 -0.02 -0.44
C GLY A 35 8.57 0.10 -0.89
N ASP A 36 8.89 -0.52 -2.03
CA ASP A 36 10.21 -0.42 -2.65
C ASP A 36 10.58 1.00 -3.03
N ARG A 37 9.68 1.78 -3.64
CA ARG A 37 9.97 3.18 -3.99
C ARG A 37 10.13 4.06 -2.75
N ILE A 38 9.32 3.85 -1.72
CA ILE A 38 9.47 4.56 -0.44
C ILE A 38 10.88 4.29 0.12
N LYS A 39 11.29 3.02 0.15
CA LYS A 39 12.58 2.61 0.71
C LYS A 39 13.78 3.05 -0.12
N ASN A 40 13.70 2.92 -1.44
CA ASN A 40 14.83 3.10 -2.33
C ASN A 40 15.03 4.54 -2.77
N ASP A 41 13.94 5.32 -2.85
CA ASP A 41 13.98 6.69 -3.36
C ASP A 41 13.67 7.70 -2.26
N PHE A 42 12.46 7.64 -1.67
CA PHE A 42 12.01 8.67 -0.74
C PHE A 42 12.86 8.73 0.53
N LEU A 43 13.08 7.58 1.19
CA LEU A 43 13.89 7.51 2.40
C LEU A 43 15.37 7.80 2.16
N LYS A 44 15.84 7.83 0.92
CA LYS A 44 17.22 8.23 0.58
C LYS A 44 17.33 9.67 0.07
N SER A 45 16.20 10.38 -0.03
CA SER A 45 16.17 11.77 -0.49
C SER A 45 16.59 12.75 0.61
N GLU A 46 16.90 13.99 0.21
CA GLU A 46 17.17 15.10 1.14
C GLU A 46 15.91 15.67 1.80
N ASN A 47 14.74 15.01 1.63
CA ASN A 47 13.49 15.48 2.18
C ASN A 47 13.55 15.51 3.73
N PRO A 48 13.21 16.64 4.39
CA PRO A 48 13.24 16.72 5.85
C PRO A 48 12.36 15.69 6.58
N ILE A 49 11.26 15.26 5.95
CA ILE A 49 10.37 14.22 6.49
C ILE A 49 11.03 12.84 6.37
N ALA A 50 11.73 12.56 5.27
CA ALA A 50 12.50 11.32 5.11
C ALA A 50 13.55 11.19 6.21
N ASN A 51 14.30 12.26 6.49
CA ASN A 51 15.29 12.29 7.58
C ASN A 51 14.67 12.00 8.95
N LYS A 52 13.52 12.61 9.26
CA LYS A 52 12.80 12.35 10.53
C LYS A 52 12.36 10.89 10.64
N ILE A 53 11.80 10.32 9.58
CA ILE A 53 11.39 8.91 9.55
C ILE A 53 12.59 7.98 9.70
N ASN A 54 13.70 8.24 9.00
CA ASN A 54 14.92 7.45 9.12
C ASN A 54 15.48 7.46 10.55
N ASN A 55 15.49 8.61 11.22
CA ASN A 55 15.98 8.70 12.60
C ASN A 55 15.15 7.81 13.55
N LEU A 56 13.82 7.80 13.38
CA LEU A 56 12.92 6.95 14.17
C LEU A 56 13.19 5.47 13.88
N ILE A 57 13.28 5.09 12.60
CA ILE A 57 13.56 3.71 12.18
C ILE A 57 14.91 3.23 12.73
N ASN A 58 15.96 4.05 12.62
CA ASN A 58 17.31 3.73 13.09
C ASN A 58 17.37 3.54 14.62
N ASN A 59 16.48 4.20 15.35
CA ASN A 59 16.36 4.06 16.81
C ASN A 59 15.38 2.94 17.22
N GLY A 60 14.75 2.24 16.28
CA GLY A 60 13.72 1.23 16.55
C GLY A 60 12.41 1.82 17.08
N GLU A 61 12.16 3.10 16.85
CA GLU A 61 10.96 3.81 17.30
C GLU A 61 9.82 3.70 16.28
N LEU A 62 8.58 3.67 16.78
CA LEU A 62 7.39 3.73 15.93
C LEU A 62 7.25 5.12 15.32
N ILE A 63 6.84 5.18 14.05
CA ILE A 63 6.57 6.45 13.36
C ILE A 63 5.31 7.09 13.98
N PRO A 64 5.41 8.28 14.60
CA PRO A 64 4.27 8.96 15.20
C PRO A 64 3.20 9.31 14.17
N THR A 65 1.93 9.24 14.58
CA THR A 65 0.79 9.49 13.69
C THR A 65 0.86 10.83 12.97
N GLN A 66 1.41 11.85 13.65
CA GLN A 66 1.55 13.21 13.14
C GLN A 66 2.48 13.33 11.93
N LEU A 67 3.40 12.37 11.73
CA LEU A 67 4.31 12.38 10.58
C LEU A 67 3.66 11.83 9.31
N TRP A 68 2.62 11.00 9.40
CA TRP A 68 2.01 10.37 8.23
C TRP A 68 1.44 11.37 7.23
N SER A 69 0.74 12.40 7.70
CA SER A 69 0.18 13.43 6.81
C SER A 69 1.25 14.17 5.99
N SER A 70 2.36 14.51 6.63
CA SER A 70 3.50 15.16 5.96
C SER A 70 4.17 14.20 4.98
N PHE A 71 4.31 12.94 5.36
CA PHE A 71 4.84 11.88 4.51
C PHE A 71 3.98 11.67 3.26
N TRP A 72 2.67 11.44 3.40
CA TRP A 72 1.77 11.20 2.27
C TRP A 72 1.74 12.41 1.32
N THR A 73 1.72 13.62 1.87
CA THR A 73 1.77 14.85 1.06
C THR A 73 3.07 14.94 0.25
N ALA A 74 4.22 14.61 0.88
CA ALA A 74 5.52 14.68 0.21
C ALA A 74 5.69 13.64 -0.92
N MET A 75 4.89 12.57 -0.90
CA MET A 75 4.92 11.52 -1.94
C MET A 75 4.05 11.86 -3.15
N ILE A 76 3.19 12.87 -3.06
CA ILE A 76 2.23 13.22 -4.11
C ILE A 76 2.91 14.15 -5.13
N HIS A 77 2.79 13.76 -6.41
CA HIS A 77 3.20 14.58 -7.54
C HIS A 77 1.99 15.20 -8.22
N GLU A 78 2.01 16.52 -8.38
CA GLU A 78 1.01 17.24 -9.16
C GLU A 78 1.07 16.80 -10.64
N GLU A 79 -0.04 16.93 -11.35
CA GLU A 79 -0.21 16.55 -12.78
C GLU A 79 -0.10 15.04 -13.09
N GLN A 80 -0.02 14.18 -12.08
CA GLN A 80 0.03 12.72 -12.25
C GLN A 80 -1.13 12.04 -11.49
N ILE A 81 -1.48 10.83 -11.92
CA ILE A 81 -2.30 9.95 -11.09
C ILE A 81 -1.39 9.39 -10.00
N ASN A 82 -1.72 9.64 -8.75
CA ASN A 82 -0.93 9.17 -7.61
C ASN A 82 -1.55 7.88 -7.07
N VAL A 83 -0.79 6.79 -7.08
CA VAL A 83 -1.28 5.44 -6.76
C VAL A 83 -0.58 4.94 -5.52
N PHE A 84 -1.27 4.94 -4.39
CA PHE A 84 -0.75 4.40 -3.15
C PHE A 84 -0.95 2.89 -3.10
N THR A 85 0.14 2.15 -2.95
CA THR A 85 0.12 0.68 -2.82
C THR A 85 0.70 0.24 -1.48
N ALA A 86 1.34 1.18 -0.77
CA ALA A 86 1.92 1.00 0.55
C ALA A 86 1.60 2.19 1.48
N ALA A 87 2.06 2.09 2.73
CA ALA A 87 1.97 3.13 3.77
C ALA A 87 0.55 3.52 4.24
N ILE A 88 -0.46 2.74 3.86
CA ILE A 88 -1.79 2.76 4.47
C ILE A 88 -2.07 1.32 4.89
N GLY A 89 -2.00 1.01 6.18
CA GLY A 89 -1.99 -0.37 6.71
C GLY A 89 -3.32 -0.82 7.30
N ASN A 90 -3.88 -0.05 8.23
CA ASN A 90 -5.13 -0.37 8.91
C ASN A 90 -6.18 0.73 8.73
N ILE A 91 -7.37 0.51 9.31
CA ILE A 91 -8.48 1.46 9.23
C ILE A 91 -8.16 2.84 9.84
N GLU A 92 -7.37 2.88 10.90
CA GLU A 92 -7.00 4.15 11.56
C GLU A 92 -6.11 4.98 10.64
N GLN A 93 -5.10 4.35 10.03
CA GLN A 93 -4.24 4.98 9.03
C GLN A 93 -5.04 5.41 7.79
N PHE A 94 -6.02 4.62 7.35
CA PHE A 94 -6.89 5.01 6.24
C PHE A 94 -7.72 6.26 6.56
N LYS A 95 -8.33 6.32 7.75
CA LYS A 95 -9.10 7.50 8.19
C LYS A 95 -8.22 8.76 8.30
N GLU A 96 -6.99 8.62 8.77
CA GLU A 96 -6.04 9.74 8.80
C GLU A 96 -5.59 10.14 7.39
N PHE A 97 -5.41 9.18 6.49
CA PHE A 97 -5.12 9.44 5.09
C PHE A 97 -6.27 10.22 4.42
N GLU A 98 -7.52 9.81 4.67
CA GLU A 98 -8.73 10.48 4.19
C GLU A 98 -8.77 11.96 4.62
N LYS A 99 -8.54 12.24 5.91
CA LYS A 99 -8.45 13.63 6.42
C LYS A 99 -7.32 14.41 5.77
N CYS A 100 -6.15 13.77 5.56
CA CYS A 100 -5.00 14.39 4.93
C CYS A 100 -5.33 14.86 3.51
N ILE A 101 -5.83 13.95 2.65
CA ILE A 101 -6.13 14.28 1.25
C ILE A 101 -7.25 15.30 1.12
N GLU A 102 -8.27 15.26 1.99
CA GLU A 102 -9.36 16.24 2.03
C GLU A 102 -8.82 17.64 2.37
N SER A 103 -8.00 17.76 3.41
CA SER A 103 -7.40 19.04 3.83
C SER A 103 -6.54 19.68 2.73
N LYS A 104 -5.98 18.87 1.83
CA LYS A 104 -5.14 19.30 0.70
C LYS A 104 -5.91 19.45 -0.61
N LYS A 105 -7.23 19.24 -0.61
CA LYS A 105 -8.09 19.28 -1.80
C LYS A 105 -7.64 18.29 -2.90
N PHE A 106 -7.08 17.16 -2.48
CA PHE A 106 -6.84 16.02 -3.36
C PHE A 106 -8.09 15.14 -3.42
N THR A 107 -8.22 14.33 -4.47
CA THR A 107 -9.42 13.52 -4.68
C THR A 107 -9.06 12.06 -4.74
N LEU A 108 -9.56 11.27 -3.78
CA LEU A 108 -9.56 9.81 -3.87
C LEU A 108 -10.64 9.39 -4.87
N THR A 109 -10.20 9.04 -6.07
CA THR A 109 -11.07 8.70 -7.21
C THR A 109 -11.48 7.23 -7.22
N GLU A 110 -10.61 6.35 -6.72
CA GLU A 110 -10.82 4.89 -6.78
C GLU A 110 -9.96 4.15 -5.76
N ILE A 111 -10.54 3.08 -5.20
CA ILE A 111 -9.82 2.06 -4.43
C ILE A 111 -9.92 0.75 -5.21
N ILE A 112 -8.79 0.16 -5.53
CA ILE A 112 -8.68 -1.14 -6.19
C ILE A 112 -8.28 -2.15 -5.12
N TYR A 113 -9.14 -3.12 -4.86
CA TYR A 113 -8.88 -4.18 -3.91
C TYR A 113 -8.55 -5.48 -4.64
N LEU A 114 -7.29 -5.92 -4.50
CA LEU A 114 -6.86 -7.24 -4.95
C LEU A 114 -7.20 -8.25 -3.85
N LYS A 115 -8.41 -8.80 -3.93
CA LYS A 115 -8.96 -9.69 -2.91
C LYS A 115 -8.28 -11.05 -2.99
N LEU A 116 -7.63 -11.44 -1.89
CA LEU A 116 -7.04 -12.76 -1.75
C LEU A 116 -8.16 -13.80 -1.55
N ASN A 117 -8.41 -14.60 -2.58
CA ASN A 117 -9.40 -15.67 -2.55
C ASN A 117 -8.79 -17.05 -2.25
N ASP A 118 -7.46 -17.20 -2.37
CA ASP A 118 -6.74 -18.45 -2.13
C ASP A 118 -5.47 -18.20 -1.30
N ILE A 119 -5.64 -18.26 0.02
CA ILE A 119 -4.55 -18.09 1.00
C ILE A 119 -3.53 -19.22 0.88
N SER A 120 -3.97 -20.44 0.59
CA SER A 120 -3.09 -21.61 0.49
C SER A 120 -2.09 -21.45 -0.65
N LYS A 121 -2.55 -21.03 -1.83
CA LYS A 121 -1.67 -20.74 -2.98
C LYS A 121 -0.65 -19.66 -2.67
N LEU A 122 -1.06 -18.56 -2.04
CA LEU A 122 -0.13 -17.49 -1.64
C LEU A 122 0.88 -17.98 -0.59
N THR A 123 0.45 -18.81 0.36
CA THR A 123 1.31 -19.41 1.39
C THR A 123 2.38 -20.31 0.77
N GLU A 124 2.01 -21.15 -0.19
CA GLU A 124 2.94 -22.01 -0.92
C GLU A 124 3.98 -21.18 -1.71
N MET A 125 3.52 -20.17 -2.46
CA MET A 125 4.42 -19.28 -3.21
C MET A 125 5.39 -18.53 -2.29
N ALA A 126 4.92 -18.06 -1.13
CA ALA A 126 5.75 -17.40 -0.13
C ALA A 126 6.78 -18.38 0.46
N LYS A 127 6.40 -19.60 0.80
CA LYS A 127 7.30 -20.65 1.30
C LYS A 127 8.40 -21.00 0.30
N GLN A 128 8.07 -21.17 -0.98
CA GLN A 128 9.04 -21.45 -2.04
C GLN A 128 10.11 -20.35 -2.13
N LYS A 129 9.70 -19.09 -1.99
CA LYS A 129 10.62 -17.94 -2.10
C LYS A 129 11.40 -17.65 -0.81
N TYR A 130 10.83 -17.98 0.35
CA TYR A 130 11.33 -17.57 1.67
C TYR A 130 11.53 -18.73 2.63
N PHE A 131 11.91 -19.90 2.10
CA PHE A 131 12.08 -21.13 2.86
C PHE A 131 12.84 -20.95 4.20
N LYS A 132 13.77 -19.99 4.29
CA LYS A 132 14.54 -19.68 5.52
C LYS A 132 13.83 -18.77 6.55
N MET A 133 12.84 -17.99 6.13
CA MET A 133 12.13 -17.03 7.00
C MET A 133 10.80 -17.57 7.51
N TYR A 134 10.18 -18.50 6.78
CA TYR A 134 8.89 -19.10 7.12
C TYR A 134 8.97 -20.63 7.25
N ASP A 135 9.80 -21.10 8.20
CA ASP A 135 9.85 -22.53 8.56
C ASP A 135 8.52 -23.03 9.16
N ASN A 136 7.69 -22.10 9.68
CA ASN A 136 6.38 -22.40 10.26
C ASN A 136 5.25 -21.84 9.38
N GLU A 137 4.60 -22.74 8.65
CA GLU A 137 3.51 -22.44 7.72
C GLU A 137 2.27 -21.85 8.41
N ASP A 138 1.95 -22.30 9.63
CA ASP A 138 0.80 -21.81 10.39
C ASP A 138 0.97 -20.35 10.79
N ILE A 139 2.20 -19.94 11.12
CA ILE A 139 2.52 -18.54 11.45
C ILE A 139 2.36 -17.65 10.22
N LEU A 140 2.88 -18.09 9.06
CA LEU A 140 2.74 -17.35 7.80
C LEU A 140 1.26 -17.21 7.40
N LYS A 141 0.51 -18.31 7.45
CA LYS A 141 -0.93 -18.33 7.15
C LYS A 141 -1.70 -17.37 8.05
N LYS A 142 -1.47 -17.43 9.36
CA LYS A 142 -2.11 -16.52 10.34
C LYS A 142 -1.80 -15.05 10.01
N HIS A 143 -0.56 -14.74 9.63
CA HIS A 143 -0.19 -13.38 9.26
C HIS A 143 -0.86 -12.90 7.96
N ILE A 144 -1.05 -13.81 6.99
CA ILE A 144 -1.83 -13.54 5.77
C ILE A 144 -3.29 -13.24 6.13
N GLU A 145 -3.90 -14.06 6.99
CA GLU A 145 -5.28 -13.91 7.45
C GLU A 145 -5.50 -12.58 8.20
N GLU A 146 -4.64 -12.25 9.17
CA GLU A 146 -4.74 -11.01 9.95
C GLU A 146 -4.69 -9.77 9.04
N TYR A 147 -3.78 -9.75 8.07
CA TYR A 147 -3.73 -8.66 7.10
C TYR A 147 -4.96 -8.61 6.22
N HIS A 148 -5.44 -9.77 5.75
CA HIS A 148 -6.65 -9.84 4.95
C HIS A 148 -7.84 -9.21 5.69
N THR A 149 -8.03 -9.57 6.97
CA THR A 149 -9.06 -8.97 7.82
C THR A 149 -8.90 -7.46 7.97
N MET A 150 -7.67 -6.97 8.22
CA MET A 150 -7.41 -5.53 8.28
C MET A 150 -7.78 -4.80 6.97
N ARG A 151 -7.58 -5.44 5.82
CA ARG A 151 -7.97 -4.86 4.52
C ARG A 151 -9.48 -4.89 4.31
N GLU A 152 -10.14 -5.99 4.65
CA GLU A 152 -11.61 -6.06 4.54
C GLU A 152 -12.29 -4.99 5.40
N GLU A 153 -11.75 -4.67 6.58
CA GLU A 153 -12.26 -3.58 7.41
C GLU A 153 -12.19 -2.22 6.69
N VAL A 154 -11.05 -1.90 6.06
CA VAL A 154 -10.89 -0.67 5.28
C VAL A 154 -11.86 -0.62 4.11
N ILE A 155 -12.00 -1.74 3.37
CA ILE A 155 -12.90 -1.83 2.22
C ILE A 155 -14.36 -1.65 2.64
N ASN A 156 -14.80 -2.31 3.71
CA ASN A 156 -16.15 -2.17 4.23
C ASN A 156 -16.47 -0.74 4.64
N TYR A 157 -15.51 -0.04 5.23
CA TYR A 157 -15.64 1.38 5.56
C TYR A 157 -15.71 2.28 4.32
N ALA A 158 -14.96 1.94 3.26
CA ALA A 158 -14.81 2.78 2.07
C ALA A 158 -15.91 2.58 1.03
N LEU A 159 -16.51 1.39 0.94
CA LEU A 159 -17.57 1.03 -0.02
C LEU A 159 -18.71 2.06 -0.13
N PRO A 160 -19.29 2.60 0.97
CA PRO A 160 -20.37 3.58 0.86
C PRO A 160 -19.92 4.98 0.43
N LYS A 161 -18.61 5.24 0.37
CA LYS A 161 -18.04 6.58 0.16
C LYS A 161 -17.34 6.76 -1.18
N TYR A 162 -16.72 5.69 -1.68
CA TYR A 162 -15.81 5.74 -2.81
C TYR A 162 -16.16 4.70 -3.86
N LYS A 163 -15.66 4.92 -5.08
CA LYS A 163 -15.62 3.85 -6.08
C LYS A 163 -14.62 2.79 -5.61
N VAL A 164 -15.11 1.58 -5.36
CA VAL A 164 -14.28 0.43 -5.02
C VAL A 164 -14.40 -0.64 -6.11
N SER A 165 -13.27 -1.01 -6.70
CA SER A 165 -13.16 -2.07 -7.70
C SER A 165 -12.51 -3.28 -7.05
N ILE A 166 -13.21 -4.41 -6.98
CA ILE A 166 -12.72 -5.64 -6.34
C ILE A 166 -12.32 -6.63 -7.44
N HIS A 167 -11.09 -7.11 -7.39
CA HIS A 167 -10.53 -8.07 -8.34
C HIS A 167 -9.90 -9.25 -7.61
N ASP A 168 -9.68 -10.34 -8.33
CA ASP A 168 -8.89 -11.45 -7.81
C ASP A 168 -7.45 -10.99 -7.55
N PHE A 169 -6.85 -11.48 -6.47
CA PHE A 169 -5.48 -11.14 -6.11
C PHE A 169 -4.44 -11.50 -7.18
N PHE A 170 -4.68 -12.58 -7.93
CA PHE A 170 -3.77 -13.06 -8.96
C PHE A 170 -4.04 -12.43 -10.34
N LEU A 171 -4.76 -11.32 -10.40
CA LEU A 171 -4.98 -10.57 -11.63
C LEU A 171 -3.65 -10.11 -12.24
N GLU A 172 -3.43 -10.48 -13.50
CA GLU A 172 -2.15 -10.23 -14.20
C GLU A 172 -1.91 -8.75 -14.54
N GLN A 173 -2.98 -7.96 -14.72
CA GLN A 173 -2.89 -6.54 -15.09
C GLN A 173 -3.98 -5.70 -14.43
N ILE A 174 -3.63 -4.49 -14.02
CA ILE A 174 -4.51 -3.51 -13.40
C ILE A 174 -4.49 -2.25 -14.26
N LYS A 175 -5.62 -1.95 -14.92
CA LYS A 175 -5.78 -0.68 -15.63
C LYS A 175 -6.14 0.43 -14.64
N ILE A 176 -5.41 1.54 -14.68
CA ILE A 176 -5.67 2.73 -13.86
C ILE A 176 -5.82 4.01 -14.67
#